data_AF-A0A5C5V9W7-F1
#
_entry.id   AF-A0A5C5V9W7-F1
#
_cell.length_a   1.000
_cell.length_b   1.000
_cell.length_c   1.000
_cell.angle_alpha   90.00
_cell.angle_beta   90.00
_cell.angle_gamma   90.00
#
_symmetry.space_group_name_H-M   'P 1'
#
loop_
_entity.id
_entity.type
_entity.pdbx_description
1 polymer ?
#
loop_
_entity_poly.entity_id
_entity_poly.type
_entity_poly.pdbx_seq_one_letter_code
_entity_poly.pdbx_strand_id
1 'polypeptide(L)'
;MNPPPWLRRACVISLLVGLLLVVLGPVIASVAAWSMVDEQAADRVEAFNQARAPWLKVLIWTTPIGMAMVFQGIIGLLFLWVTRVAGPPPEAGSRE
;
A
#
# COMPACT_ATOMS: atom_id res chain seq x y z
N MET A 1 28.45 1.71 3.37
CA MET A 1 28.19 1.30 1.97
C MET A 1 27.01 2.10 1.44
N ASN A 2 27.11 2.71 0.27
CA ASN A 2 25.94 3.32 -0.37
C ASN A 2 24.97 2.22 -0.81
N PRO A 3 23.71 2.23 -0.37
CA PRO A 3 22.74 1.22 -0.80
C PRO A 3 22.49 1.34 -2.31
N PRO A 4 22.36 0.22 -3.03
CA PRO A 4 22.29 0.25 -4.47
C PRO A 4 20.97 0.87 -4.95
N PRO A 5 20.98 1.60 -6.09
CA PRO A 5 19.84 2.43 -6.52
C PRO A 5 18.57 1.63 -6.85
N TRP A 6 18.72 0.34 -7.18
CA TRP A 6 17.58 -0.55 -7.41
C TRP A 6 16.79 -0.86 -6.13
N LEU A 7 17.44 -0.86 -4.95
CA LEU A 7 16.78 -1.15 -3.67
C LEU A 7 15.80 -0.03 -3.31
N ARG A 8 16.20 1.22 -3.51
CA ARG A 8 15.34 2.39 -3.31
C ARG A 8 14.12 2.35 -4.23
N ARG A 9 14.29 1.95 -5.49
CA ARG A 9 13.20 1.79 -6.46
C ARG A 9 12.23 0.69 -6.01
N ALA A 10 12.74 -0.45 -5.55
CA ALA A 10 11.92 -1.54 -5.04
C ALA A 10 11.06 -1.08 -3.84
N CYS A 11 11.65 -0.38 -2.86
CA CYS A 11 10.90 0.14 -1.71
C CYS A 11 9.78 1.12 -2.13
N VAL A 12 10.06 2.02 -3.08
CA VAL A 12 9.05 2.96 -3.60
C VAL A 12 7.94 2.23 -4.35
N ILE A 13 8.29 1.25 -5.19
CA ILE A 13 7.31 0.44 -5.93
C ILE A 13 6.41 -0.33 -4.95
N SER A 14 6.98 -0.99 -3.94
CA SER A 14 6.21 -1.69 -2.90
C SER A 14 5.26 -0.75 -2.15
N LEU A 15 5.70 0.48 -1.84
CA LEU A 15 4.87 1.50 -1.21
C LEU A 15 3.69 1.93 -2.10
N LEU A 16 3.95 2.20 -3.38
CA LEU A 16 2.91 2.61 -4.33
C LEU A 16 1.90 1.49 -4.58
N VAL A 17 2.36 0.26 -4.75
CA VAL A 17 1.48 -0.91 -4.95
C VAL A 17 0.66 -1.18 -3.69
N GLY A 18 1.27 -1.10 -2.50
CA GLY A 18 0.55 -1.26 -1.24
C GLY A 18 -0.52 -0.19 -1.02
N LEU A 19 -0.20 1.08 -1.29
CA LEU A 19 -1.16 2.19 -1.21
C LEU A 19 -2.29 2.03 -2.22
N LEU A 20 -1.98 1.63 -3.46
CA LEU A 20 -2.97 1.36 -4.49
C LEU A 20 -3.96 0.28 -4.02
N LEU A 21 -3.47 -0.83 -3.47
CA LEU A 21 -4.29 -1.92 -2.96
C LEU A 21 -5.17 -1.50 -1.77
N VAL A 22 -4.65 -0.64 -0.87
CA VAL A 22 -5.40 -0.12 0.27
C VAL A 22 -6.48 0.87 -0.17
N VAL A 23 -6.22 1.72 -1.18
CA VAL A 23 -7.14 2.77 -1.64
C VAL A 23 -8.21 2.24 -2.60
N LEU A 24 -7.92 1.20 -3.40
CA LEU A 24 -8.91 0.63 -4.32
C LEU A 24 -10.17 0.14 -3.60
N GLY A 25 -10.03 -0.33 -2.37
CA GLY A 25 -11.16 -0.83 -1.58
C GLY A 25 -12.22 0.19 -1.24
N PRO A 26 -11.85 1.28 -0.54
CA PRO A 26 -12.75 2.38 -0.24
C PRO A 26 -13.35 3.01 -1.50
N VAL A 27 -12.59 3.14 -2.59
CA VAL A 27 -13.07 3.74 -3.84
C VAL A 27 -14.14 2.88 -4.51
N ILE A 28 -13.93 1.57 -4.63
CA ILE A 28 -14.95 0.65 -5.16
C ILE A 28 -16.21 0.68 -4.28
N ALA A 29 -16.06 0.70 -2.96
CA ALA A 29 -17.18 0.78 -2.04
C ALA A 29 -17.96 2.11 -2.16
N SER A 30 -17.28 3.21 -2.49
CA SER A 30 -17.87 4.54 -2.64
C SER A 30 -18.59 4.70 -3.98
N VAL A 31 -17.99 4.25 -5.09
CA VAL A 31 -18.64 4.25 -6.42
C VAL A 31 -19.93 3.40 -6.40
N ALA A 32 -19.89 2.29 -5.68
CA ALA A 32 -21.04 1.41 -5.45
C ALA A 32 -22.17 2.06 -4.63
N ALA A 33 -21.84 2.95 -3.69
CA ALA A 33 -22.84 3.64 -2.87
C ALA A 33 -23.55 4.76 -3.64
N TRP A 34 -22.87 5.40 -4.59
CA TRP A 34 -23.44 6.48 -5.41
C TRP A 34 -24.47 5.97 -6.43
N SER A 35 -24.42 4.70 -6.84
CA SER A 35 -25.43 4.10 -7.73
C SER A 35 -26.76 3.73 -7.03
N MET A 36 -26.88 3.94 -5.72
CA MET A 36 -28.06 3.54 -4.92
C MET A 36 -29.11 4.66 -4.71
N VAL A 37 -28.97 5.82 -5.36
CA VAL A 37 -29.81 7.00 -5.07
C VAL A 37 -31.21 6.98 -5.73
N ASP A 38 -31.55 5.98 -6.56
CA ASP A 38 -32.91 5.83 -7.09
C ASP A 38 -33.76 4.84 -6.27
N GLU A 39 -34.75 5.39 -5.56
CA GLU A 39 -35.68 4.73 -4.62
C GLU A 39 -36.57 3.63 -5.24
N GLN A 40 -36.56 3.44 -6.56
CA GLN A 40 -37.33 2.39 -7.27
C GLN A 40 -36.62 1.02 -7.31
N ALA A 41 -35.50 0.86 -6.60
CA ALA A 41 -34.52 -0.18 -6.87
C ALA A 41 -34.40 -1.26 -5.79
N ALA A 42 -35.39 -1.52 -4.92
CA ALA A 42 -35.24 -2.51 -3.84
C ALA A 42 -34.74 -3.89 -4.33
N ASP A 43 -35.29 -4.41 -5.45
CA ASP A 43 -34.81 -5.66 -6.07
C ASP A 43 -33.42 -5.54 -6.70
N ARG A 44 -33.07 -4.35 -7.23
CA ARG A 44 -31.73 -4.11 -7.78
C ARG A 44 -30.69 -3.90 -6.69
N VAL A 45 -31.07 -3.40 -5.52
CA VAL A 45 -30.24 -3.25 -4.33
C VAL A 45 -29.90 -4.61 -3.76
N GLU A 46 -30.85 -5.53 -3.69
CA GLU A 46 -30.62 -6.94 -3.32
C GLU A 46 -29.64 -7.61 -4.29
N ALA A 47 -29.90 -7.52 -5.60
CA ALA A 47 -29.02 -8.07 -6.64
C ALA A 47 -27.61 -7.44 -6.63
N PHE A 48 -27.53 -6.14 -6.36
CA PHE A 48 -26.27 -5.42 -6.24
C PHE A 48 -25.50 -5.81 -4.97
N ASN A 49 -26.18 -6.00 -3.84
CA ASN A 49 -25.56 -6.49 -2.61
C ASN A 49 -25.01 -7.91 -2.77
N GLN A 50 -25.75 -8.77 -3.48
CA GLN A 50 -25.27 -10.11 -3.84
C GLN A 50 -24.06 -10.04 -4.79
N ALA A 51 -24.07 -9.13 -5.77
CA ALA A 51 -22.93 -8.90 -6.67
C ALA A 51 -21.72 -8.30 -5.96
N ARG A 52 -21.92 -7.52 -4.88
CA ARG A 52 -20.86 -6.86 -4.09
C ARG A 52 -20.19 -7.81 -3.09
N ALA A 53 -20.92 -8.78 -2.56
CA ALA A 53 -20.41 -9.76 -1.58
C ALA A 53 -19.07 -10.43 -1.98
N PRO A 54 -18.85 -10.90 -3.22
CA PRO A 54 -17.56 -11.47 -3.62
C PRO A 54 -16.44 -10.42 -3.62
N TRP A 55 -16.72 -9.18 -4.04
CA TRP A 55 -15.73 -8.10 -4.04
C TRP A 55 -15.31 -7.69 -2.63
N LEU A 56 -16.26 -7.65 -1.69
CA LEU A 56 -15.98 -7.42 -0.26
C LEU A 56 -15.04 -8.49 0.31
N LYS A 57 -15.25 -9.77 -0.04
CA LYS A 57 -14.38 -10.86 0.38
C LYS A 57 -12.96 -10.72 -0.19
N VAL A 58 -12.84 -10.40 -1.48
CA VAL A 58 -11.54 -10.12 -2.13
C VAL A 58 -10.85 -8.97 -1.42
N LEU A 59 -11.59 -7.90 -1.10
CA LEU A 59 -11.05 -6.72 -0.44
C LEU A 59 -10.52 -6.97 0.97
N ILE A 60 -11.28 -7.71 1.78
CA ILE A 60 -10.86 -8.10 3.12
C ILE A 60 -9.59 -8.98 3.05
N TRP A 61 -9.47 -9.82 2.01
CA TRP A 61 -8.33 -10.69 1.83
C TRP A 61 -7.07 -9.98 1.31
N THR A 62 -7.21 -8.99 0.43
CA THR A 62 -6.08 -8.24 -0.13
C THR A 62 -5.59 -7.08 0.74
N THR A 63 -6.42 -6.58 1.65
CA THR A 63 -6.06 -5.46 2.54
C THR A 63 -4.85 -5.75 3.44
N PRO A 64 -4.74 -6.92 4.10
CA PRO A 64 -3.53 -7.26 4.88
C PRO A 64 -2.26 -7.31 4.03
N ILE A 65 -2.37 -7.75 2.77
CA ILE A 65 -1.26 -7.79 1.82
C ILE A 65 -0.82 -6.37 1.47
N GLY A 66 -1.77 -5.49 1.15
CA GLY A 66 -1.50 -4.07 0.90
C GLY A 66 -0.83 -3.38 2.09
N MET A 67 -1.34 -3.60 3.31
CA MET A 67 -0.74 -3.10 4.56
C MET A 67 0.70 -3.58 4.74
N ALA A 68 0.96 -4.88 4.52
CA ALA A 68 2.30 -5.45 4.63
C ALA A 68 3.28 -4.85 3.62
N MET A 69 2.84 -4.60 2.37
CA MET A 69 3.64 -3.95 1.34
C MET A 69 3.98 -2.49 1.69
N VAL A 70 3.00 -1.74 2.22
CA VAL A 70 3.23 -0.37 2.72
C VAL A 70 4.25 -0.39 3.86
N PHE A 71 4.10 -1.30 4.82
CA PHE A 71 4.99 -1.43 5.97
C PHE A 71 6.43 -1.77 5.54
N GLN A 72 6.60 -2.74 4.64
CA GLN A 72 7.91 -3.11 4.07
C GLN A 72 8.54 -1.95 3.31
N GLY A 73 7.76 -1.21 2.51
CA GLY A 73 8.24 -0.02 1.80
C GLY A 73 8.74 1.07 2.76
N ILE A 74 7.98 1.38 3.82
CA ILE A 74 8.33 2.39 4.82
C ILE A 74 9.62 1.99 5.57
N ILE A 75 9.70 0.75 6.07
CA ILE A 75 10.90 0.26 6.77
C ILE A 75 12.12 0.30 5.86
N GLY A 76 11.98 -0.13 4.60
CA GLY A 76 13.07 -0.08 3.62
C GLY A 76 13.55 1.33 3.37
N LEU A 77 12.64 2.31 3.22
CA LEU A 77 13.01 3.71 3.08
C LEU A 77 13.65 4.30 4.35
N LEU A 78 13.17 3.94 5.54
CA LEU A 78 13.77 4.34 6.81
C LEU A 78 15.20 3.80 6.96
N PHE A 79 15.43 2.53 6.62
CA PHE A 79 16.77 1.93 6.62
C PHE A 79 17.73 2.68 5.67
N LEU A 80 17.27 2.98 4.45
CA LEU A 80 18.03 3.79 3.48
C LEU A 80 18.33 5.20 4.00
N TRP A 81 17.39 5.80 4.75
CA TRP A 81 17.58 7.10 5.36
C TRP A 81 18.61 7.05 6.49
N VAL A 82 18.49 6.09 7.42
CA VAL A 82 19.44 5.91 8.53
C VAL A 82 20.86 5.65 8.02
N THR A 83 21.01 4.76 7.04
CA THR A 83 22.33 4.43 6.46
C THR A 83 22.97 5.61 5.72
N ARG A 84 22.17 6.54 5.20
CA ARG A 84 22.67 7.81 4.65
C ARG A 84 23.15 8.76 5.75
N VAL A 85 22.42 8.86 6.87
CA VAL A 85 22.75 9.77 7.98
C VAL A 85 23.95 9.26 8.80
N ALA A 86 24.10 7.94 8.93
CA ALA A 86 25.13 7.32 9.76
C ALA A 86 26.57 7.60 9.30
N GLY A 87 26.79 8.07 8.06
CA GLY A 87 28.11 8.32 7.50
C GLY A 87 28.99 7.06 7.43
N PRO A 88 30.10 7.06 6.68
CA PRO A 88 31.12 6.04 6.86
C PRO A 88 31.70 6.15 8.28
N PRO A 89 31.97 5.02 8.98
CA PRO A 89 32.67 5.07 10.25
C PRO A 89 33.99 5.84 10.06
N PRO A 90 34.40 6.70 11.01
CA PRO A 90 35.66 7.42 10.90
C PRO A 90 36.78 6.39 10.70
N GLU A 91 37.59 6.57 9.64
CA GLU A 91 38.72 5.70 9.38
C GLU A 91 39.63 5.70 10.62
N ALA A 92 39.68 4.56 11.30
CA ALA A 92 40.57 4.31 12.43
C ALA A 92 42.01 4.20 11.90
N GLY A 93 42.57 5.30 11.42
CA GLY A 93 43.83 5.26 10.69
C GLY A 93 44.53 6.59 10.39
N SER A 94 44.06 7.73 10.91
CA SER A 94 44.82 9.00 10.83
C SER A 94 45.23 9.48 12.22
N ARG A 95 46.18 8.75 12.80
CA ARG A 95 47.11 9.29 13.80
C ARG A 95 48.51 9.03 13.28
N GLU A 96 48.89 9.80 12.26
CA GLU A 96 50.30 10.10 11.99
C GLU A 96 50.73 11.27 12.87
#